data_AF-A0A523WJ99-F1
#
_entry.id   AF-A0A523WJ99-F1
#
_cell.length_a   1.000
_cell.length_b   1.000
_cell.length_c   1.000
_cell.angle_alpha   90.00
_cell.angle_beta   90.00
_cell.angle_gamma   90.00
#
_symmetry.space_group_name_H-M   'P 1'
#
loop_
_entity.id
_entity.type
_entity.pdbx_description
1 polymer ?
#
loop_
_entity_poly.entity_id
_entity_poly.type
_entity_poly.pdbx_seq_one_letter_code
_entity_poly.pdbx_strand_id
1 'polypeptide(L)' 'MTIPFIDANIIMYTVGKEHKYKDPCSLLIKRIAEENIVVASDTEVLQEVLYRYWLISEFERARETY' A
#
# COMPACT_ATOMS: atom_id res chain seq x y z
N MET A 1 16.81 -15.16 -8.39
CA MET A 1 15.55 -14.52 -8.81
C MET A 1 15.19 -13.52 -7.72
N THR A 2 15.01 -12.25 -8.04
CA THR A 2 14.74 -11.19 -7.03
C THR A 2 13.26 -10.87 -7.05
N ILE A 3 12.60 -10.91 -5.89
CA ILE A 3 11.18 -10.51 -5.74
C ILE A 3 11.17 -9.03 -5.32
N PRO A 4 10.51 -8.12 -6.07
CA PRO A 4 10.35 -6.73 -5.65
C PRO A 4 9.56 -6.64 -4.34
N PHE A 5 9.97 -5.73 -3.47
CA PHE A 5 9.32 -5.48 -2.18
C PHE A 5 8.43 -4.23 -2.25
N ILE A 6 7.24 -4.29 -1.66
CA ILE A 6 6.28 -3.20 -1.54
C ILE A 6 6.27 -2.68 -0.10
N ASP A 7 6.70 -1.44 0.04
CA ASP A 7 6.71 -0.70 1.30
C ASP A 7 5.34 -0.07 1.62
N ALA A 8 5.12 0.26 2.89
CA ALA A 8 3.88 0.86 3.40
C ALA A 8 3.49 2.12 2.62
N ASN A 9 4.46 2.92 2.19
CA ASN A 9 4.22 4.16 1.45
C ASN A 9 3.47 3.93 0.13
N ILE A 10 3.78 2.86 -0.62
CA ILE A 10 3.09 2.56 -1.88
C ILE A 10 1.61 2.28 -1.62
N ILE A 11 1.32 1.47 -0.59
CA ILE A 11 -0.05 1.13 -0.17
C ILE A 11 -0.78 2.38 0.30
N MET A 12 -0.17 3.16 1.20
CA MET A 12 -0.76 4.37 1.79
C MET A 12 -1.06 5.44 0.75
N TYR A 13 -0.18 5.69 -0.22
CA TYR A 13 -0.45 6.67 -1.27
C TYR A 13 -1.49 6.20 -2.28
N THR A 14 -1.59 4.89 -2.52
CA THR A 14 -2.61 4.32 -3.40
C THR A 14 -4.02 4.54 -2.85
N VAL A 15 -4.25 4.20 -1.58
CA VAL A 15 -5.59 4.24 -0.95
C VAL A 15 -5.89 5.57 -0.26
N GLY A 16 -4.86 6.31 0.13
CA GLY A 16 -4.95 7.53 0.92
C GLY A 16 -5.59 8.73 0.22
N LYS A 17 -5.50 9.88 0.88
CA LYS A 17 -6.03 11.16 0.38
C LYS A 17 -5.18 11.69 -0.79
N GLU A 18 -5.60 12.80 -1.39
CA GLU A 18 -4.90 13.45 -2.50
C GLU A 18 -3.43 13.72 -2.15
N HIS A 19 -2.52 13.26 -3.02
CA HIS A 19 -1.09 13.42 -2.84
C HIS A 19 -0.39 13.29 -4.20
N LYS A 20 0.73 13.98 -4.38
CA LYS A 20 1.54 13.94 -5.61
C LYS A 20 2.00 12.54 -6.05
N TYR A 21 1.93 11.55 -5.15
CA TYR A 21 2.30 10.16 -5.43
C TYR A 21 1.11 9.20 -5.56
N LYS A 22 -0.12 9.67 -5.42
CA LYS A 22 -1.31 8.81 -5.49
C LYS A 22 -1.46 8.16 -6.86
N ASP A 23 -1.47 8.96 -7.91
CA ASP A 23 -1.59 8.47 -9.29
C ASP A 23 -0.49 7.50 -9.70
N PRO A 24 0.83 7.79 -9.48
CA PRO A 24 1.87 6.83 -9.85
C PRO A 24 1.82 5.54 -9.01
N CYS A 25 1.47 5.60 -7.72
CA CYS A 25 1.34 4.38 -6.90
C CYS A 25 0.13 3.55 -7.33
N SER A 26 -0.99 4.20 -7.63
CA SER A 26 -2.20 3.53 -8.14
C SER A 26 -1.95 2.84 -9.47
N LEU A 27 -1.21 3.49 -10.38
CA LEU A 27 -0.79 2.90 -11.65
C LEU A 27 0.16 1.71 -11.44
N LEU A 28 1.10 1.80 -10.50
CA LEU A 28 2.01 0.71 -10.16
C LEU A 28 1.25 -0.53 -9.68
N ILE A 29 0.37 -0.39 -8.69
CA ILE A 29 -0.45 -1.49 -8.14
C ILE A 29 -1.33 -2.10 -9.23
N LYS A 30 -1.95 -1.25 -10.08
CA LYS A 30 -2.75 -1.71 -11.22
C LYS A 30 -1.92 -2.56 -12.19
N ARG A 31 -0.71 -2.14 -12.56
CA ARG A 31 0.17 -2.91 -13.45
C ARG A 31 0.64 -4.22 -12.81
N ILE A 32 0.97 -4.22 -11.52
CA ILE A 32 1.33 -5.43 -10.79
C ILE A 32 0.21 -6.47 -10.91
N ALA A 33 -1.05 -6.05 -10.74
CA ALA A 33 -2.20 -6.92 -10.88
C ALA A 33 -2.46 -7.36 -12.34
N GLU A 34 -2.43 -6.44 -13.30
CA GLU A 34 -2.69 -6.73 -14.71
C GLU A 34 -1.62 -7.65 -15.33
N GLU A 35 -0.35 -7.48 -14.95
CA GLU A 35 0.78 -8.23 -15.47
C GLU A 35 1.14 -9.46 -14.62
N ASN A 36 0.40 -9.74 -13.54
CA ASN A 36 0.65 -10.84 -12.59
C ASN A 36 2.09 -10.83 -12.04
N ILE A 37 2.61 -9.65 -11.70
CA ILE A 37 3.97 -9.50 -11.16
C ILE A 37 3.98 -9.99 -9.71
N VAL A 38 4.83 -10.97 -9.41
CA VAL A 38 5.04 -11.42 -8.03
C VAL A 38 5.81 -10.37 -7.25
N VAL A 39 5.21 -9.86 -6.18
CA VAL A 39 5.80 -8.91 -5.23
C VAL A 39 5.65 -9.43 -3.80
N ALA A 40 6.52 -8.96 -2.92
CA ALA A 40 6.48 -9.29 -1.50
C ALA A 40 6.21 -8.03 -0.65
N SER A 41 5.60 -8.23 0.50
CA SER A 41 5.60 -7.29 1.61
C SER A 41 5.79 -8.11 2.89
N ASP A 42 5.90 -7.46 4.04
CA ASP A 42 6.12 -8.15 5.31
C ASP A 42 5.16 -7.69 6.41
N THR A 43 5.29 -8.30 7.58
CA THR A 43 4.45 -8.00 8.72
C THR A 43 4.72 -6.62 9.33
N GLU A 44 5.90 -6.03 9.15
CA GLU A 44 6.21 -4.69 9.64
C GLU A 44 5.51 -3.62 8.80
N VAL A 45 5.47 -3.81 7.47
CA VAL A 45 4.68 -2.96 6.57
C VAL A 45 3.19 -2.99 6.93
N LEU A 46 2.64 -4.18 7.19
CA LEU A 46 1.27 -4.30 7.67
C LEU A 46 1.06 -3.55 8.99
N GLN A 47 1.94 -3.73 9.97
CA GLN A 47 1.85 -3.05 11.26
C GLN A 47 1.92 -1.53 11.11
N GLU A 48 2.78 -1.00 10.24
CA GLU A 48 2.88 0.43 9.98
C GLU A 48 1.58 0.99 9.38
N VAL A 49 1.00 0.31 8.38
CA VAL A 49 -0.27 0.72 7.77
C VAL A 49 -1.40 0.74 8.82
N LEU A 50 -1.52 -0.33 9.61
CA LEU A 50 -2.55 -0.42 10.67
C LEU A 50 -2.34 0.68 11.74
N TYR A 51 -1.10 0.88 12.19
CA TYR A 51 -0.78 1.91 13.17
C TYR A 51 -1.04 3.31 12.63
N ARG A 52 -0.77 3.57 11.34
CA ARG A 52 -1.07 4.84 10.69
C ARG A 52 -2.57 5.15 10.71
N TYR A 53 -3.41 4.17 10.36
CA TYR A 53 -4.87 4.32 10.40
C TYR A 53 -5.41 4.51 11.81
N TRP A 54 -4.84 3.80 12.79
CA TRP A 54 -5.13 4.02 14.20
C TRP A 54 -4.81 5.45 14.64
N LEU A 55 -3.63 5.98 14.29
CA LEU A 55 -3.19 7.34 14.63
C LEU A 55 -4.11 8.45 14.06
N ILE A 56 -4.75 8.22 12.91
CA ILE A 56 -5.66 9.20 12.29
C ILE A 56 -7.13 8.97 12.63
N SER A 57 -7.43 8.03 13.53
CA SER A 57 -8.81 7.67 13.90
C SER A 57 -9.66 7.19 12.69
N GLU A 58 -9.03 6.57 11.69
CA GLU A 58 -9.70 5.99 10.52
C GLU A 58 -9.54 4.45 10.52
N PHE A 59 -9.55 3.79 11.68
CA PHE A 59 -9.26 2.35 11.84
C PHE A 59 -10.12 1.43 10.96
N GLU A 60 -11.40 1.76 10.74
CA GLU A 60 -12.29 0.99 9.85
C GLU A 60 -11.74 0.91 8.42
N ARG A 61 -11.05 1.94 7.94
CA ARG A 61 -10.45 1.98 6.60
C ARG A 61 -9.18 1.14 6.48
N ALA A 62 -8.57 0.76 7.61
CA ALA A 62 -7.38 -0.07 7.60
C ALA A 62 -7.65 -1.43 6.95
N ARG A 63 -8.85 -1.99 7.18
CA ARG A 63 -9.29 -3.28 6.66
C ARG A 63 -9.54 -3.30 5.16
N GLU A 64 -9.74 -2.14 4.56
CA GLU A 64 -9.92 -1.98 3.10
C GLU A 64 -8.59 -1.74 2.38
N THR A 65 -7.52 -1.49 3.12
CA THR A 65 -6.23 -1.05 2.57
C THR A 65 -5.22 -2.19 2.40
N TYR A 66 -5.32 -3.24 3.22
CA TYR A 66 -4.44 -4.41 3.21
C TYR A 66 -5.28 -5.67 3.29
#